data_AF-A0AAV3XBJ7-F1
#
_entry.id   AF-A0AAV3XBJ7-F1
#
_cell.length_a   1.000
_cell.length_b   1.000
_cell.length_c   1.000
_cell.angle_alpha   90.00
_cell.angle_beta   90.00
_cell.angle_gamma   90.00
#
_symmetry.space_group_name_H-M   'P 1'
#
loop_
_entity.id
_entity.type
_entity.pdbx_description
1 polymer ?
#
loop_
_entity_poly.entity_id
_entity_poly.type
_entity_poly.pdbx_seq_one_letter_code
_entity_poly.pdbx_strand_id
1 'polypeptide(L)'
;MQSNVVQMPLTSWKEQLQAVDYHEAEQQFVTLLELEDLDTLEIQPEIAENFARILDGAIQVAYQEAPGESEAAHRFLQRVLYRINRLKLFWYDDLRNYTNERSGYLRIVRDRIEYFWQKWELAQIDVEALKQLDVKQALIERAAYDVAPPLNENSRYIRAEMSEAGYRHLLAIASFDGLVEASRLSRILGGAANEVQCTLVRVLLEEYGSGKLTRKHSTFFAKMLA
;
A
#
# COMPACT_ATOMS: atom_id res chain seq x y z
N MET A 1 -6.78 26.42 -45.43
CA MET A 1 -5.91 25.27 -45.08
C MET A 1 -6.68 24.42 -44.08
N GLN A 2 -7.17 23.27 -44.51
CA GLN A 2 -7.91 22.35 -43.65
C GLN A 2 -6.93 21.71 -42.65
N SER A 3 -7.18 21.86 -41.35
CA SER A 3 -6.45 21.13 -40.33
C SER A 3 -6.90 19.67 -40.38
N ASN A 4 -5.99 18.80 -40.78
CA ASN A 4 -6.13 17.35 -40.56
C ASN A 4 -5.97 17.07 -39.07
N VAL A 5 -7.04 17.29 -38.30
CA VAL A 5 -7.15 16.69 -36.97
C VAL A 5 -7.53 15.24 -37.21
N VAL A 6 -6.51 14.37 -37.22
CA VAL A 6 -6.72 12.92 -37.15
C VAL A 6 -7.37 12.65 -35.79
N GLN A 7 -8.69 12.46 -35.79
CA GLN A 7 -9.37 11.89 -34.64
C GLN A 7 -8.89 10.45 -34.47
N MET A 8 -7.98 10.21 -33.53
CA MET A 8 -7.69 8.85 -33.10
C MET A 8 -8.96 8.28 -32.42
N PRO A 9 -9.42 7.08 -32.80
CA PRO A 9 -10.59 6.49 -32.19
C PRO A 9 -10.29 6.15 -30.72
N LEU A 10 -11.22 6.49 -29.82
CA LEU A 10 -11.14 6.24 -28.37
C LEU A 10 -10.91 4.76 -28.01
N THR A 11 -11.22 3.84 -28.93
CA THR A 11 -10.95 2.39 -28.80
C THR A 11 -9.46 2.05 -28.82
N SER A 12 -8.64 2.82 -29.57
CA SER A 12 -7.20 2.56 -29.74
C SER A 12 -6.41 2.62 -28.43
N TRP A 13 -6.80 3.49 -27.50
CA TRP A 13 -6.06 3.74 -26.26
C TRP A 13 -6.42 2.72 -25.17
N LYS A 14 -7.70 2.35 -25.07
CA LYS A 14 -8.16 1.27 -24.16
C LYS A 14 -7.55 -0.09 -24.53
N GLU A 15 -7.44 -0.39 -25.83
CA GLU A 15 -6.79 -1.63 -26.31
C GLU A 15 -5.27 -1.63 -26.07
N GLN A 16 -4.61 -0.47 -26.21
CA GLN A 16 -3.19 -0.32 -25.87
C GLN A 16 -2.92 -0.41 -24.37
N LEU A 17 -3.85 0.07 -23.53
CA LEU A 17 -3.76 0.02 -22.07
C LEU A 17 -4.06 -1.38 -21.49
N GLN A 18 -4.88 -2.20 -22.15
CA GLN A 18 -5.12 -3.59 -21.76
C GLN A 18 -3.97 -4.55 -22.11
N ALA A 19 -3.08 -4.15 -23.03
CA ALA A 19 -1.90 -4.94 -23.43
C ALA A 19 -0.61 -4.53 -22.70
N VAL A 20 -0.69 -3.68 -21.67
CA VAL A 20 0.49 -3.23 -20.93
C VAL A 20 1.01 -4.33 -20.02
N ASP A 21 2.28 -4.69 -20.19
CA ASP A 21 2.97 -5.58 -19.28
C ASP A 21 3.41 -4.82 -18.01
N TYR A 22 2.53 -4.83 -17.01
CA TYR A 22 2.86 -4.27 -15.69
C TYR A 22 3.97 -5.02 -14.97
N HIS A 23 4.22 -6.30 -15.30
CA HIS A 23 5.32 -7.04 -14.70
C HIS A 23 6.66 -6.49 -15.17
N GLU A 24 6.79 -6.21 -16.47
CA GLU A 24 7.99 -5.56 -17.02
C GLU A 24 8.24 -4.20 -16.36
N ALA A 25 7.20 -3.38 -16.20
CA ALA A 25 7.32 -2.08 -15.53
C ALA A 25 7.72 -2.20 -14.04
N GLU A 26 7.23 -3.23 -13.34
CA GLU A 26 7.69 -3.53 -11.97
C GLU A 26 9.18 -3.89 -11.93
N GLN A 27 9.68 -4.67 -12.90
CA GLN A 27 11.11 -5.00 -12.98
C GLN A 27 11.96 -3.77 -13.27
N GLN A 28 11.52 -2.91 -14.18
CA GLN A 28 12.17 -1.63 -14.45
C GLN A 28 12.28 -0.79 -13.18
N PHE A 29 11.22 -0.72 -12.38
CA PHE A 29 11.25 -0.03 -11.10
C PHE A 29 12.22 -0.67 -10.10
N VAL A 30 12.30 -2.01 -10.05
CA VAL A 30 13.29 -2.71 -9.22
C VAL A 30 14.72 -2.38 -9.67
N THR A 31 15.00 -2.38 -10.97
CA THR A 31 16.31 -1.98 -11.50
C THR A 31 16.67 -0.54 -11.11
N LEU A 32 15.71 0.39 -11.16
CA LEU A 32 15.92 1.76 -10.69
C LEU A 32 16.24 1.82 -9.19
N LEU A 33 15.57 1.00 -8.36
CA LEU A 33 15.83 0.95 -6.92
C LEU A 33 17.21 0.42 -6.55
N GLU A 34 17.84 -0.37 -7.41
CA GLU A 34 19.18 -0.94 -7.21
C GLU A 34 20.32 0.03 -7.57
N LEU A 35 20.02 1.18 -8.19
CA LEU A 35 21.00 2.22 -8.48
C LEU A 35 21.54 2.83 -7.18
N GLU A 36 22.85 3.08 -7.10
CA GLU A 36 23.48 3.59 -5.88
C GLU A 36 23.07 5.05 -5.57
N ASP A 37 22.76 5.84 -6.60
CA ASP A 37 22.28 7.22 -6.45
C ASP A 37 21.18 7.50 -7.49
N LEU A 38 19.95 7.12 -7.16
CA LEU A 38 18.78 7.27 -8.03
C LEU A 38 18.44 8.74 -8.34
N ASP A 39 18.96 9.71 -7.57
CA ASP A 39 18.70 11.13 -7.78
C ASP A 39 19.69 11.76 -8.78
N THR A 40 20.82 11.10 -9.03
CA THR A 40 21.65 11.39 -10.21
C THR A 40 21.03 10.73 -11.43
N LEU A 41 20.00 11.36 -11.98
CA LEU A 41 19.20 10.91 -13.15
C LEU A 41 20.00 10.72 -14.45
N GLU A 42 21.33 10.71 -14.40
CA GLU A 42 22.23 10.49 -15.54
C GLU A 42 22.40 9.01 -15.90
N ILE A 43 21.96 8.07 -15.04
CA ILE A 43 22.44 6.68 -15.13
C ILE A 43 21.57 5.81 -16.07
N GLN A 44 20.24 6.01 -16.18
CA GLN A 44 19.34 5.23 -17.07
C GLN A 44 18.05 5.97 -17.51
N PRO A 45 18.15 6.99 -18.40
CA PRO A 45 16.99 7.80 -18.79
C PRO A 45 15.89 6.98 -19.49
N GLU A 46 16.24 6.03 -20.35
CA GLU A 46 15.26 5.23 -21.11
C GLU A 46 14.36 4.38 -20.21
N ILE A 47 14.94 3.75 -19.18
CA ILE A 47 14.19 2.92 -18.21
C ILE A 47 13.28 3.82 -17.36
N ALA A 48 13.79 4.96 -16.90
CA ALA A 48 13.02 5.92 -16.11
C ALA A 48 11.85 6.51 -16.93
N GLU A 49 12.07 6.87 -18.19
CA GLU A 49 11.03 7.39 -19.09
C GLU A 49 9.96 6.34 -19.40
N ASN A 50 10.36 5.10 -19.70
CA ASN A 50 9.41 4.04 -19.98
C ASN A 50 8.56 3.71 -18.74
N PHE A 51 9.20 3.59 -17.57
CA PHE A 51 8.49 3.39 -16.31
C PHE A 51 7.52 4.53 -16.03
N ALA A 52 7.96 5.79 -16.18
CA ALA A 52 7.10 6.96 -15.96
C ALA A 52 5.88 6.97 -16.89
N ARG A 53 6.06 6.62 -18.16
CA ARG A 53 4.96 6.51 -19.13
C ARG A 53 3.95 5.43 -18.73
N ILE A 54 4.41 4.27 -18.28
CA ILE A 54 3.54 3.17 -17.84
C ILE A 54 2.83 3.55 -16.53
N LEU A 55 3.53 4.20 -15.60
CA LEU A 55 2.97 4.73 -14.37
C LEU A 55 1.79 5.68 -14.65
N ASP A 56 1.95 6.56 -15.62
CA ASP A 56 0.94 7.56 -15.98
C ASP A 56 -0.29 6.92 -16.59
N GLY A 57 -0.09 5.97 -17.51
CA GLY A 57 -1.19 5.18 -18.06
C GLY A 57 -1.92 4.38 -16.98
N ALA A 58 -1.18 3.77 -16.05
CA ALA A 58 -1.79 3.02 -14.94
C ALA A 58 -2.63 3.92 -14.03
N ILE A 59 -2.17 5.13 -13.71
CA ILE A 59 -2.91 6.12 -12.91
C ILE A 59 -4.20 6.53 -13.62
N GLN A 60 -4.13 6.84 -14.91
CA GLN A 60 -5.30 7.22 -15.71
C GLN A 60 -6.37 6.13 -15.67
N VAL A 61 -5.98 4.89 -15.95
CA VAL A 61 -6.91 3.77 -16.00
C VAL A 61 -7.44 3.40 -14.62
N ALA A 62 -6.58 3.32 -13.60
CA ALA A 62 -6.98 2.86 -12.27
C ALA A 62 -7.84 3.87 -11.51
N TYR A 63 -7.59 5.18 -11.69
CA TYR A 63 -8.12 6.22 -10.80
C TYR A 63 -8.86 7.37 -11.49
N GLN A 64 -8.75 7.55 -12.82
CA GLN A 64 -9.35 8.72 -13.51
C GLN A 64 -10.44 8.36 -14.51
N GLU A 65 -10.14 7.55 -15.53
CA GLU A 65 -11.03 7.34 -16.68
C GLU A 65 -12.03 6.20 -16.47
N ALA A 66 -11.60 5.15 -15.79
CA ALA A 66 -12.41 3.97 -15.50
C ALA A 66 -12.12 3.48 -14.06
N PRO A 67 -12.38 4.33 -13.04
CA PRO A 67 -11.85 4.08 -11.71
C PRO A 67 -12.38 2.77 -11.14
N GLY A 68 -11.48 1.87 -10.75
CA GLY A 68 -11.82 0.53 -10.26
C GLY A 68 -12.07 -0.54 -11.35
N GLU A 69 -12.04 -0.21 -12.64
CA GLU A 69 -12.26 -1.19 -13.72
C GLU A 69 -11.01 -1.99 -14.10
N SER A 70 -9.80 -1.52 -13.75
CA SER A 70 -8.53 -2.23 -14.01
C SER A 70 -7.82 -2.63 -12.72
N GLU A 71 -8.12 -3.83 -12.24
CA GLU A 71 -7.45 -4.42 -11.08
C GLU A 71 -5.93 -4.56 -11.30
N ALA A 72 -5.51 -4.87 -12.53
CA ALA A 72 -4.10 -5.01 -12.87
C ALA A 72 -3.32 -3.70 -12.71
N ALA A 73 -3.87 -2.59 -13.20
CA ALA A 73 -3.28 -1.27 -13.05
C ALA A 73 -3.24 -0.84 -11.57
N HIS A 74 -4.33 -1.05 -10.84
CA HIS A 74 -4.38 -0.76 -9.41
C HIS A 74 -3.32 -1.56 -8.64
N ARG A 75 -3.22 -2.87 -8.90
CA ARG A 75 -2.25 -3.77 -8.26
C ARG A 75 -0.81 -3.37 -8.55
N PHE A 76 -0.50 -2.98 -9.78
CA PHE A 76 0.80 -2.44 -10.17
C PHE A 76 1.18 -1.22 -9.31
N LEU A 77 0.28 -0.23 -9.23
CA LEU A 77 0.50 0.99 -8.44
C LEU A 77 0.69 0.67 -6.94
N GLN A 78 -0.11 -0.23 -6.38
CA GLN A 78 0.03 -0.67 -4.99
C GLN A 78 1.37 -1.36 -4.74
N ARG A 79 1.89 -2.14 -5.69
CA ARG A 79 3.21 -2.78 -5.59
C ARG A 79 4.36 -1.78 -5.65
N VAL A 80 4.24 -0.75 -6.49
CA VAL A 80 5.20 0.37 -6.52
C VAL A 80 5.21 1.09 -5.17
N LEU A 81 4.04 1.47 -4.65
CA LEU A 81 3.92 2.10 -3.32
C LEU A 81 4.45 1.20 -2.20
N TYR A 82 4.18 -0.10 -2.25
CA TYR A 82 4.69 -1.06 -1.28
C TYR A 82 6.23 -1.06 -1.25
N ARG A 83 6.88 -1.13 -2.43
CA ARG A 83 8.35 -1.13 -2.53
C ARG A 83 8.96 0.17 -1.99
N ILE A 84 8.38 1.33 -2.33
CA ILE A 84 8.82 2.63 -1.78
C ILE A 84 8.67 2.64 -0.25
N ASN A 85 7.51 2.25 0.27
CA ASN A 85 7.25 2.29 1.70
C ASN A 85 8.05 1.24 2.49
N ARG A 86 8.45 0.14 1.85
CA ARG A 86 9.33 -0.88 2.44
C ARG A 86 10.70 -0.32 2.79
N LEU A 87 11.22 0.66 2.05
CA LEU A 87 12.52 1.30 2.35
C LEU A 87 12.54 1.98 3.72
N LYS A 88 11.38 2.36 4.26
CA LYS A 88 11.28 2.95 5.60
C LYS A 88 11.37 1.92 6.72
N LEU A 89 11.39 0.62 6.39
CA LEU A 89 11.41 -0.50 7.33
C LEU A 89 12.79 -1.15 7.30
N PHE A 90 13.46 -1.21 8.45
CA PHE A 90 14.71 -1.95 8.58
C PHE A 90 14.42 -3.45 8.68
N TRP A 91 15.03 -4.19 7.76
CA TRP A 91 15.08 -5.64 7.73
C TRP A 91 16.51 -6.05 8.09
N TYR A 92 16.69 -7.31 8.50
CA TYR A 92 18.03 -7.86 8.73
C TYR A 92 18.67 -8.25 7.39
N ASP A 93 18.85 -7.28 6.50
CA ASP A 93 19.46 -7.43 5.17
C ASP A 93 20.54 -6.36 4.93
N ASP A 94 21.02 -6.28 3.68
CA ASP A 94 22.10 -5.37 3.31
C ASP A 94 21.65 -3.90 3.35
N LEU A 95 22.39 -3.05 4.06
CA LEU A 95 22.09 -1.62 4.18
C LEU A 95 22.07 -0.90 2.82
N ARG A 96 22.77 -1.43 1.81
CA ARG A 96 22.75 -0.90 0.43
C ARG A 96 21.37 -0.96 -0.21
N ASN A 97 20.48 -1.83 0.27
CA ASN A 97 19.09 -1.90 -0.20
C ASN A 97 18.26 -0.65 0.19
N TYR A 98 18.80 0.23 1.03
CA TYR A 98 18.12 1.42 1.57
C TYR A 98 18.74 2.74 1.12
N THR A 99 19.78 2.71 0.29
CA THR A 99 20.48 3.93 -0.14
C THR A 99 19.53 4.97 -0.73
N ASN A 100 18.48 4.50 -1.42
CA ASN A 100 17.46 5.35 -2.05
C ASN A 100 16.29 5.73 -1.12
N GLU A 101 16.30 5.43 0.19
CA GLU A 101 15.18 5.73 1.12
C GLU A 101 14.71 7.19 1.07
N ARG A 102 15.66 8.12 0.85
CA ARG A 102 15.42 9.56 0.80
C ARG A 102 15.38 10.14 -0.61
N SER A 103 15.36 9.29 -1.63
CA SER A 103 15.40 9.74 -3.02
C SER A 103 14.28 10.72 -3.34
N GLY A 104 14.66 11.84 -3.94
CA GLY A 104 13.74 12.83 -4.51
C GLY A 104 12.89 12.24 -5.63
N TYR A 105 13.47 11.37 -6.47
CA TYR A 105 12.75 10.65 -7.52
C TYR A 105 11.64 9.76 -6.93
N LEU A 106 11.94 8.94 -5.92
CA LEU A 106 10.93 8.08 -5.29
C LEU A 106 9.82 8.88 -4.61
N ARG A 107 10.16 10.03 -4.03
CA ARG A 107 9.16 10.95 -3.49
C ARG A 107 8.21 11.43 -4.59
N ILE A 108 8.72 11.84 -5.75
CA ILE A 108 7.88 12.27 -6.89
C ILE A 108 6.97 11.14 -7.36
N VAL A 109 7.50 9.93 -7.54
CA VAL A 109 6.71 8.75 -7.93
C VAL A 109 5.59 8.49 -6.93
N ARG A 110 5.91 8.43 -5.63
CA ARG A 110 4.92 8.23 -4.57
C ARG A 110 3.85 9.31 -4.58
N ASP A 111 4.25 10.58 -4.53
CA ASP A 111 3.32 11.71 -4.41
C ASP A 111 2.38 11.77 -5.62
N ARG A 112 2.87 11.38 -6.81
CA ARG A 112 2.05 11.28 -8.02
C ARG A 112 0.97 10.20 -7.92
N ILE A 113 1.32 9.00 -7.45
CA ILE A 113 0.33 7.93 -7.24
C ILE A 113 -0.66 8.32 -6.15
N GLU A 114 -0.16 8.76 -4.99
CA GLU A 114 -0.97 9.10 -3.81
C GLU A 114 -1.95 10.23 -4.11
N TYR A 115 -1.57 11.23 -4.92
CA TYR A 115 -2.48 12.32 -5.29
C TYR A 115 -3.78 11.84 -5.94
N PHE A 116 -3.69 10.90 -6.89
CA PHE A 116 -4.87 10.37 -7.57
C PHE A 116 -5.54 9.26 -6.76
N TRP A 117 -4.75 8.39 -6.11
CA TRP A 117 -5.28 7.33 -5.26
C TRP A 117 -6.12 7.90 -4.11
N GLN A 118 -5.65 8.94 -3.40
CA GLN A 118 -6.41 9.56 -2.30
C GLN A 118 -7.75 10.14 -2.75
N LYS A 119 -7.81 10.76 -3.94
CA LYS A 119 -9.06 11.27 -4.50
C LYS A 119 -10.02 10.14 -4.84
N TRP A 120 -9.50 9.09 -5.48
CA TRP A 120 -10.28 7.90 -5.81
C TRP A 120 -10.82 7.21 -4.57
N GLU A 121 -9.99 7.04 -3.53
CA GLU A 121 -10.35 6.44 -2.25
C GLU A 121 -11.43 7.26 -1.54
N LEU A 122 -11.26 8.59 -1.46
CA LEU A 122 -12.26 9.49 -0.87
C LEU A 122 -13.60 9.45 -1.60
N ALA A 123 -13.59 9.25 -2.92
CA ALA A 123 -14.81 9.13 -3.71
C ALA A 123 -15.60 7.83 -3.40
N GLN A 124 -14.97 6.82 -2.78
CA GLN A 124 -15.65 5.60 -2.34
C GLN A 124 -16.35 5.77 -0.98
N ILE A 125 -16.10 6.87 -0.28
CA ILE A 125 -16.58 7.11 1.08
C ILE A 125 -17.64 8.20 1.04
N ASP A 126 -18.81 7.93 1.62
CA ASP A 126 -19.82 8.97 1.85
C ASP A 126 -19.42 9.82 3.07
N VAL A 127 -18.50 10.76 2.82
CA VAL A 127 -17.95 11.66 3.84
C VAL A 127 -19.03 12.50 4.49
N GLU A 128 -20.06 12.92 3.74
CA GLU A 128 -21.13 13.74 4.30
C GLU A 128 -22.04 12.93 5.21
N ALA A 129 -22.38 11.68 4.86
CA ALA A 129 -23.09 10.79 5.77
C ALA A 129 -22.29 10.54 7.06
N LEU A 130 -20.97 10.31 6.96
CA LEU A 130 -20.12 10.09 8.13
C LEU A 130 -20.11 11.29 9.09
N LYS A 131 -20.14 12.52 8.57
CA LYS A 131 -20.17 13.75 9.39
C LYS A 131 -21.46 13.91 10.19
N GLN A 132 -22.56 13.28 9.78
CA GLN A 132 -23.85 13.36 10.45
C GLN A 132 -24.06 12.27 11.51
N LEU A 133 -23.12 11.33 11.65
CA LEU A 133 -23.23 10.25 12.63
C LEU A 133 -23.09 10.78 14.06
N ASP A 134 -23.90 10.24 14.98
CA ASP A 134 -23.55 10.26 16.40
C ASP A 134 -22.32 9.38 16.59
N VAL A 135 -21.15 10.02 16.67
CA VAL A 135 -19.85 9.34 16.77
C VAL A 135 -19.82 8.37 17.96
N LYS A 136 -20.41 8.75 19.11
CA LYS A 136 -20.37 7.90 20.30
C LYS A 136 -21.22 6.65 20.09
N GLN A 137 -22.44 6.83 19.59
CA GLN A 137 -23.35 5.72 19.35
C GLN A 137 -22.80 4.81 18.24
N ALA A 138 -22.28 5.37 17.15
CA ALA A 138 -21.65 4.62 16.08
C ALA A 138 -20.45 3.80 16.54
N LEU A 139 -19.61 4.33 17.45
CA LEU A 139 -18.49 3.58 18.04
C LEU A 139 -18.97 2.42 18.92
N ILE A 140 -20.04 2.62 19.71
CA ILE A 140 -20.64 1.56 20.54
C ILE A 140 -21.19 0.44 19.65
N GLU A 141 -21.94 0.80 18.61
CA GLU A 141 -22.50 -0.15 17.64
C GLU A 141 -21.40 -0.90 16.89
N ARG A 142 -20.33 -0.20 16.49
CA ARG A 142 -19.18 -0.82 15.83
C ARG A 142 -18.47 -1.81 16.75
N ALA A 143 -18.23 -1.44 18.01
CA ALA A 143 -17.62 -2.35 18.99
C ALA A 143 -18.48 -3.59 19.23
N ALA A 144 -19.81 -3.43 19.32
CA ALA A 144 -20.73 -4.56 19.46
C ALA A 144 -20.68 -5.48 18.23
N TYR A 145 -20.62 -4.91 17.02
CA TYR A 145 -20.46 -5.66 15.77
C TYR A 145 -19.12 -6.41 15.72
N ASP A 146 -18.00 -5.77 16.08
CA ASP A 146 -16.68 -6.39 16.02
C ASP A 146 -16.52 -7.55 17.03
N VAL A 147 -17.21 -7.47 18.18
CA VAL A 147 -17.26 -8.56 19.18
C VAL A 147 -18.10 -9.75 18.71
N ALA A 148 -19.21 -9.49 18.02
CA ALA A 148 -20.16 -10.52 17.60
C ALA A 148 -20.67 -10.28 16.16
N PRO A 149 -19.78 -10.38 15.14
CA PRO A 149 -20.18 -10.11 13.77
C PRO A 149 -21.11 -11.23 13.27
N PRO A 150 -22.16 -10.90 12.50
CA PRO A 150 -23.00 -11.89 11.87
C PRO A 150 -22.17 -12.76 10.91
N LEU A 151 -22.57 -14.04 10.77
CA LEU A 151 -21.91 -14.96 9.86
C LEU A 151 -22.15 -14.56 8.40
N ASN A 152 -21.08 -14.23 7.70
CA ASN A 152 -21.05 -14.05 6.27
C ASN A 152 -20.24 -15.18 5.62
N GLU A 153 -20.15 -15.18 4.29
CA GLU A 153 -19.40 -16.22 3.56
C GLU A 153 -17.93 -16.28 3.98
N ASN A 154 -17.27 -15.12 4.13
CA ASN A 154 -15.87 -15.06 4.53
C ASN A 154 -15.64 -15.62 5.94
N SER A 155 -16.50 -15.27 6.91
CA SER A 155 -16.37 -15.79 8.27
C SER A 155 -16.78 -17.26 8.38
N ARG A 156 -17.70 -17.75 7.54
CA ARG A 156 -17.97 -19.19 7.40
C ARG A 156 -16.77 -19.94 6.84
N TYR A 157 -16.16 -19.42 5.76
CA TYR A 157 -14.97 -20.01 5.18
C TYR A 157 -13.87 -20.13 6.21
N ILE A 158 -13.57 -19.02 6.91
CA ILE A 158 -12.51 -18.99 7.93
C ILE A 158 -12.78 -20.00 9.06
N ARG A 159 -14.02 -20.09 9.51
CA ARG A 159 -14.39 -20.91 10.67
C ARG A 159 -14.47 -22.40 10.36
N ALA A 160 -14.94 -22.79 9.18
CA ALA A 160 -15.39 -24.17 8.92
C ALA A 160 -14.87 -24.80 7.63
N GLU A 161 -14.39 -24.01 6.65
CA GLU A 161 -14.06 -24.52 5.31
C GLU A 161 -12.58 -24.32 4.96
N MET A 162 -11.85 -23.52 5.75
CA MET A 162 -10.45 -23.22 5.51
C MET A 162 -9.59 -24.47 5.66
N SER A 163 -8.95 -24.86 4.56
CA SER A 163 -7.92 -25.91 4.58
C SER A 163 -6.62 -25.40 5.21
N GLU A 164 -5.70 -26.31 5.53
CA GLU A 164 -4.37 -25.94 5.97
C GLU A 164 -3.64 -25.04 4.94
N ALA A 165 -3.77 -25.35 3.65
CA ALA A 165 -3.20 -24.52 2.59
C ALA A 165 -3.80 -23.11 2.58
N GLY A 166 -5.13 -23.00 2.79
CA GLY A 166 -5.82 -21.73 2.95
C GLY A 166 -5.33 -20.95 4.16
N TYR A 167 -5.11 -21.62 5.28
CA TYR A 167 -4.58 -21.01 6.51
C TYR A 167 -3.16 -20.49 6.32
N ARG A 168 -2.27 -21.29 5.72
CA ARG A 168 -0.91 -20.85 5.38
C ARG A 168 -0.92 -19.63 4.47
N HIS A 169 -1.82 -19.59 3.49
CA HIS A 169 -1.97 -18.44 2.59
C HIS A 169 -2.47 -17.19 3.32
N LEU A 170 -3.50 -17.32 4.16
CA LEU A 170 -4.01 -16.22 4.99
C LEU A 170 -2.91 -15.69 5.93
N LEU A 171 -2.16 -16.59 6.56
CA LEU A 171 -1.05 -16.22 7.43
C LEU A 171 0.07 -15.50 6.66
N ALA A 172 0.38 -15.94 5.44
CA ALA A 172 1.34 -15.25 4.58
C ALA A 172 0.89 -13.82 4.24
N ILE A 173 -0.40 -13.61 3.94
CA ILE A 173 -0.97 -12.26 3.73
C ILE A 173 -0.88 -11.43 5.02
N ALA A 174 -1.32 -11.98 6.15
CA ALA A 174 -1.31 -11.29 7.45
C ALA A 174 0.11 -10.93 7.92
N SER A 175 1.12 -11.72 7.53
CA SER A 175 2.52 -11.49 7.88
C SER A 175 3.09 -10.17 7.37
N PHE A 176 2.54 -9.61 6.28
CA PHE A 176 2.98 -8.32 5.74
C PHE A 176 2.84 -7.18 6.75
N ASP A 177 1.82 -7.23 7.61
CA ASP A 177 1.63 -6.28 8.71
C ASP A 177 2.14 -6.85 10.04
N GLY A 178 1.84 -8.12 10.34
CA GLY A 178 2.20 -8.76 11.61
C GLY A 178 3.70 -8.84 11.90
N LEU A 179 4.56 -8.97 10.87
CA LEU A 179 6.02 -8.98 11.08
C LEU A 179 6.60 -7.59 11.39
N VAL A 180 5.90 -6.54 10.98
CA VAL A 180 6.30 -5.14 11.16
C VAL A 180 5.33 -4.39 12.07
N GLU A 181 4.59 -5.12 12.89
CA GLU A 181 3.54 -4.62 13.76
C GLU A 181 4.00 -3.43 14.60
N ALA A 182 3.11 -2.44 14.72
CA ALA A 182 3.34 -1.17 15.38
C ALA A 182 4.49 -0.29 14.84
N SER A 183 5.13 -0.66 13.72
CA SER A 183 6.15 0.20 13.07
C SER A 183 5.56 1.50 12.52
N ARG A 184 4.27 1.54 12.17
CA ARG A 184 3.60 2.80 11.82
C ARG A 184 3.37 3.67 13.06
N LEU A 185 2.94 3.07 14.17
CA LEU A 185 2.70 3.75 15.44
C LEU A 185 3.97 4.43 15.97
N SER A 186 5.13 3.77 15.88
CA SER A 186 6.40 4.36 16.32
C SER A 186 6.78 5.65 15.58
N ARG A 187 6.36 5.81 14.32
CA ARG A 187 6.65 7.01 13.51
C ARG A 187 5.77 8.20 13.87
N ILE A 188 4.54 7.97 14.34
CA ILE A 188 3.62 9.07 14.76
C ILE A 188 3.85 9.51 16.21
N LEU A 189 4.63 8.74 16.97
CA LEU A 189 4.94 9.02 18.38
C LEU A 189 6.13 9.98 18.58
N GLY A 190 6.72 10.49 17.49
CA GLY A 190 7.72 11.56 17.57
C GLY A 190 7.06 12.91 17.85
N GLY A 191 7.21 13.46 19.06
CA GLY A 191 6.59 14.73 19.43
C GLY A 191 6.60 15.02 20.93
N ALA A 192 6.00 16.15 21.32
CA ALA A 192 5.93 16.61 22.71
C ALA A 192 4.83 15.89 23.51
N ALA A 193 5.24 15.33 24.66
CA ALA A 193 4.41 14.49 25.52
C ALA A 193 3.07 15.16 25.89
N ASN A 194 1.99 14.42 25.65
CA ASN A 194 0.63 14.73 26.10
C ASN A 194 -0.10 13.42 26.43
N GLU A 195 -1.30 13.51 26.99
CA GLU A 195 -2.08 12.33 27.41
C GLU A 195 -2.37 11.33 26.28
N VAL A 196 -2.67 11.85 25.08
CA VAL A 196 -2.89 11.02 23.88
C VAL A 196 -1.60 10.29 23.51
N GLN A 197 -0.47 11.01 23.47
CA GLN A 197 0.83 10.41 23.15
C GLN A 197 1.24 9.36 24.19
N CYS A 198 1.05 9.63 25.47
CA CYS A 198 1.32 8.66 26.55
C CYS A 198 0.46 7.39 26.40
N THR A 199 -0.81 7.54 26.03
CA THR A 199 -1.71 6.40 25.78
C THR A 199 -1.24 5.57 24.59
N LEU A 200 -0.90 6.21 23.48
CA LEU A 200 -0.37 5.56 22.29
C LEU A 200 0.99 4.88 22.54
N VAL A 201 1.85 5.47 23.38
CA VAL A 201 3.12 4.84 23.80
C VAL A 201 2.86 3.57 24.62
N ARG A 202 1.84 3.53 25.48
CA ARG A 202 1.49 2.31 26.21
C ARG A 202 1.08 1.19 25.27
N VAL A 203 0.23 1.49 24.29
CA VAL A 203 -0.12 0.55 23.21
C VAL A 203 1.15 0.07 22.50
N LEU A 204 2.02 0.99 22.06
CA LEU A 204 3.29 0.62 21.42
C LEU A 204 4.13 -0.34 22.28
N LEU A 205 4.25 -0.08 23.58
CA LEU A 205 5.02 -0.94 24.48
C LEU A 205 4.41 -2.34 24.61
N GLU A 206 3.09 -2.47 24.58
CA GLU A 206 2.40 -3.75 24.58
C GLU A 206 2.72 -4.54 23.31
N GLU A 207 2.57 -3.91 22.13
CA GLU A 207 2.90 -4.49 20.81
C GLU A 207 4.37 -4.95 20.72
N TYR A 208 5.27 -4.18 21.34
CA TYR A 208 6.71 -4.49 21.40
C TYR A 208 7.09 -5.48 22.53
N GLY A 209 6.12 -6.15 23.15
CA GLY A 209 6.37 -7.16 24.19
C GLY A 209 7.03 -6.58 25.44
N SER A 210 6.78 -5.30 25.72
CA SER A 210 7.43 -4.48 26.75
C SER A 210 8.96 -4.53 26.67
N GLY A 211 9.50 -4.56 25.43
CA GLY A 211 10.94 -4.62 25.16
C GLY A 211 11.55 -6.02 25.21
N LYS A 212 10.75 -7.07 25.45
CA LYS A 212 11.22 -8.45 25.42
C LYS A 212 10.96 -9.06 24.05
N LEU A 213 12.02 -9.36 23.30
CA LEU A 213 11.90 -9.93 21.95
C LEU A 213 11.02 -11.19 21.91
N THR A 214 11.11 -12.05 22.93
CA THR A 214 10.32 -13.28 23.03
C THR A 214 8.81 -13.06 23.20
N ARG A 215 8.41 -11.84 23.57
CA ARG A 215 7.01 -11.43 23.76
C ARG A 215 6.53 -10.41 22.73
N LYS A 216 7.42 -9.92 21.85
CA LYS A 216 7.03 -9.03 20.75
C LYS A 216 6.03 -9.76 19.86
N HIS A 217 4.96 -9.09 19.46
CA HIS A 217 3.89 -9.75 18.70
C HIS A 217 4.39 -10.33 17.37
N SER A 218 5.29 -9.62 16.67
CA SER A 218 5.95 -10.14 15.46
C SER A 218 6.71 -11.47 15.68
N THR A 219 7.19 -11.75 16.90
CA THR A 219 7.84 -13.03 17.22
C THR A 219 6.85 -14.19 17.25
N PHE A 220 5.59 -13.94 17.63
CA PHE A 220 4.53 -14.94 17.51
C PHE A 220 4.16 -15.17 16.05
N PHE A 221 4.06 -14.11 15.23
CA PHE A 221 3.87 -14.25 13.78
C PHE A 221 4.98 -15.07 13.12
N ALA A 222 6.25 -14.80 13.45
CA ALA A 222 7.37 -15.57 12.94
C ALA A 222 7.29 -17.06 13.31
N LYS A 223 6.82 -17.38 14.53
CA LYS A 223 6.60 -18.77 14.96
C LYS A 223 5.44 -19.45 14.26
N MET A 224 4.36 -18.72 13.96
CA MET A 224 3.23 -19.28 13.22
C MET A 224 3.60 -19.62 11.77
N LEU A 225 4.56 -18.89 11.19
CA LEU A 225 5.04 -19.11 9.82
C LEU A 225 6.05 -20.25 9.66
N ALA A 226 6.68 -20.68 10.77
CA ALA A 226 7.73 -21.71 10.79
C ALA A 226 7.14 -23.13 10.80
#